data_AF-A0A955BX75-F1
#
_entry.id   AF-A0A955BX75-F1
#
_cell.length_a   1.000
_cell.length_b   1.000
_cell.length_c   1.000
_cell.angle_alpha   90.00
_cell.angle_beta   90.00
_cell.angle_gamma   90.00
#
_symmetry.space_group_name_H-M   'P 1'
#
loop_
_entity.id
_entity.type
_entity.pdbx_description
1 polymer ?
#
loop_
_entity_poly.entity_id
_entity_poly.type
_entity_poly.pdbx_seq_one_letter_code
_entity_poly.pdbx_strand_id
1 'polypeptide(L)'
;MTRPRASLTALVLLTTALPGVWREEARAADPVNAISAENLASRTSTPSGWSTCSNTNCHGGVLGPTFRQSFSIWATDDPHSGAYWVLYGKDSRRMVRTLSPATTTEPDYQAYVDEHCAICHASLSVPESRSLDVAGTPQPVIASPDVGCGSCHGDPTNWLEDHFKPTARDKSKAVLADTEQREWAFTNHDYGLIAMDDELTRARVCVGCHVGSAGGSQTPRREVNHDLIAAGHPRLAFEYTSHLANLPRHWSEPEVVADPVAKPWAIGQLVAADAALEL
;
A
#
# COMPACT_ATOMS: atom_id res chain seq x y z
N MET A 1 16.66 23.88 -84.87
CA MET A 1 15.83 24.12 -83.67
C MET A 1 15.70 22.82 -82.90
N THR A 2 16.57 22.59 -81.93
CA THR A 2 16.57 21.41 -81.06
C THR A 2 17.05 21.89 -79.68
N ARG A 3 16.14 21.96 -78.71
CA ARG A 3 16.46 22.30 -77.32
C ARG A 3 16.75 21.01 -76.52
N PRO A 4 17.81 20.94 -75.70
CA PRO A 4 18.07 19.79 -74.86
C PRO A 4 17.18 19.81 -73.60
N ARG A 5 16.77 18.62 -73.17
CA ARG A 5 16.02 18.37 -71.93
C ARG A 5 17.01 18.38 -70.75
N ALA A 6 16.76 19.22 -69.75
CA ALA A 6 17.47 19.20 -68.47
C ALA A 6 16.76 18.23 -67.52
N SER A 7 17.49 17.23 -67.03
CA SER A 7 17.05 16.33 -65.96
C SER A 7 17.19 17.02 -64.61
N LEU A 8 16.06 17.25 -63.92
CA LEU A 8 16.02 17.70 -62.53
C LEU A 8 16.20 16.51 -61.60
N THR A 9 17.37 16.41 -60.97
CA THR A 9 17.63 15.49 -59.86
C THR A 9 17.04 16.09 -58.60
N ALA A 10 15.94 15.51 -58.09
CA ALA A 10 15.35 15.91 -56.82
C ALA A 10 16.23 15.40 -55.66
N LEU A 11 16.87 16.33 -54.94
CA LEU A 11 17.61 16.05 -53.72
C LEU A 11 16.61 15.94 -52.56
N VAL A 12 16.33 14.72 -52.11
CA VAL A 12 15.53 14.49 -50.90
C VAL A 12 16.43 14.75 -49.68
N LEU A 13 16.24 15.90 -49.03
CA LEU A 13 16.85 16.20 -47.73
C LEU A 13 16.12 15.39 -46.65
N LEU A 14 16.73 14.30 -46.20
CA LEU A 14 16.31 13.59 -44.99
C LEU A 14 16.68 14.45 -43.78
N THR A 15 15.72 15.18 -43.22
CA THR A 15 15.87 15.82 -41.90
C THR A 15 15.75 14.75 -40.82
N THR A 16 16.88 14.33 -40.25
CA THR A 16 16.89 13.49 -39.05
C THR A 16 16.42 14.34 -37.85
N ALA A 17 15.14 14.23 -37.49
CA ALA A 17 14.66 14.71 -36.21
C ALA A 17 15.32 13.85 -35.11
N LEU A 18 16.28 14.41 -34.40
CA LEU A 18 16.81 13.81 -33.18
C LEU A 18 15.63 13.69 -32.19
N PRO A 19 15.33 12.50 -31.65
CA PRO A 19 14.32 12.39 -30.61
C PRO A 19 14.79 13.23 -29.41
N GLY A 20 14.02 14.27 -29.11
CA GLY A 20 14.22 15.08 -27.92
C GLY A 20 14.24 14.16 -26.70
N VAL A 21 15.39 14.09 -26.06
CA VAL A 21 15.53 13.45 -24.75
C VAL A 21 14.75 14.32 -23.78
N TRP A 22 13.51 13.94 -23.50
CA TRP A 22 12.76 14.44 -22.35
C TRP A 22 13.56 14.00 -21.12
N ARG A 23 14.41 14.90 -20.59
CA ARG A 23 14.90 14.76 -19.22
C ARG A 23 13.70 15.02 -18.33
N GLU A 24 13.02 13.94 -17.96
CA GLU A 24 12.27 13.92 -16.71
C GLU A 24 13.29 14.21 -15.62
N GLU A 25 13.36 15.45 -15.15
CA GLU A 25 13.99 15.72 -13.86
C GLU A 25 13.13 14.98 -12.84
N ALA A 26 13.52 13.74 -12.53
CA ALA A 26 13.10 13.07 -11.32
C ALA A 26 13.41 14.05 -10.19
N ARG A 27 12.39 14.78 -9.74
CA ARG A 27 12.48 15.53 -8.49
C ARG A 27 12.85 14.48 -7.46
N ALA A 28 14.09 14.55 -6.98
CA ALA A 28 14.48 13.82 -5.79
C ALA A 28 13.38 14.10 -4.76
N ALA A 29 12.75 13.05 -4.26
CA ALA A 29 11.83 13.18 -3.15
C ALA A 29 12.57 13.96 -2.06
N ASP A 30 11.99 15.08 -1.61
CA ASP A 30 12.45 15.77 -0.40
C ASP A 30 12.65 14.68 0.68
N PRO A 31 13.73 14.68 1.46
CA PRO A 31 13.94 13.67 2.49
C PRO A 31 12.90 13.90 3.61
N VAL A 32 11.71 13.33 3.43
CA VAL A 32 10.65 13.29 4.45
C VAL A 32 10.98 12.31 5.58
N ASN A 33 12.18 11.70 5.58
CA ASN A 33 12.53 10.56 6.42
C ASN A 33 13.46 10.87 7.61
N ALA A 34 13.60 12.13 8.04
CA ALA A 34 14.14 12.38 9.38
C ALA A 34 12.98 12.26 10.39
N ILE A 35 12.60 11.04 10.75
CA ILE A 35 11.68 10.77 11.86
C ILE A 35 12.32 11.36 13.12
N SER A 36 11.67 12.35 13.75
CA SER A 36 12.15 12.94 15.00
C SER A 36 12.09 11.92 16.14
N ALA A 37 12.96 12.07 17.15
CA ALA A 37 12.96 11.21 18.33
C ALA A 37 11.60 11.22 19.08
N GLU A 38 10.86 12.33 19.00
CA GLU A 38 9.50 12.45 19.52
C GLU A 38 8.48 11.59 18.77
N ASN A 39 8.61 11.46 17.44
CA ASN A 39 7.76 10.57 16.64
C ASN A 39 8.05 9.09 16.92
N LEU A 40 9.30 8.73 17.22
CA LEU A 40 9.67 7.38 17.67
C LEU A 40 9.09 7.05 19.06
N ALA A 41 9.09 8.02 19.98
CA ALA A 41 8.48 7.84 21.30
C ALA A 41 6.95 7.70 21.23
N SER A 42 6.28 8.45 20.34
CA SER A 42 4.83 8.32 20.11
C SER A 42 4.44 6.96 19.51
N ARG A 43 5.33 6.28 18.77
CA ARG A 43 5.11 4.90 18.29
C ARG A 43 5.02 3.86 19.42
N THR A 44 5.44 4.22 20.64
CA THR A 44 5.47 3.31 21.80
C THR A 44 4.33 3.52 22.80
N SER A 45 3.57 4.62 22.70
CA SER A 45 2.60 5.02 23.74
C SER A 45 1.19 4.47 23.57
N THR A 46 0.84 3.98 22.39
CA THR A 46 -0.42 3.26 22.16
C THR A 46 -0.04 1.80 21.89
N PRO A 47 -0.46 0.85 22.73
CA PRO A 47 -0.30 -0.56 22.42
C PRO A 47 -1.21 -0.88 21.23
N SER A 48 -0.74 -0.56 20.03
CA SER A 48 -1.28 -1.17 18.83
C SER A 48 -1.06 -2.68 19.01
N GLY A 49 -2.05 -3.50 18.66
CA GLY A 49 -1.89 -4.96 18.69
C GLY A 49 -0.63 -5.44 17.96
N TRP A 50 -0.11 -4.60 17.04
CA TRP A 50 1.10 -4.78 16.25
C TRP A 50 2.42 -4.65 17.03
N SER A 51 2.45 -3.94 18.15
CA SER A 51 3.63 -3.86 19.03
C SER A 51 4.01 -5.21 19.64
N THR A 52 3.12 -6.20 19.63
CA THR A 52 3.40 -7.56 20.11
C THR A 52 4.29 -8.35 19.13
N CYS A 53 4.21 -8.05 17.83
CA CYS A 53 5.02 -8.66 16.79
C CYS A 53 6.51 -8.26 16.92
N SER A 54 6.76 -7.02 17.38
CA SER A 54 8.11 -6.41 17.44
C SER A 54 8.99 -6.89 18.60
N ASN A 55 8.52 -7.85 19.41
CA ASN A 55 9.36 -8.45 20.42
C ASN A 55 10.62 -9.09 19.81
N THR A 56 11.75 -8.97 20.50
CA THR A 56 13.06 -9.44 20.01
C THR A 56 13.14 -10.95 19.79
N ASN A 57 12.29 -11.72 20.50
CA ASN A 57 12.15 -13.16 20.32
C ASN A 57 11.21 -13.54 19.15
N CYS A 58 10.51 -12.55 18.59
CA CYS A 58 9.56 -12.70 17.49
C CYS A 58 10.14 -12.06 16.21
N HIS A 59 9.55 -10.96 15.75
CA HIS A 59 9.91 -10.28 14.50
C HIS A 59 10.79 -9.03 14.67
N GLY A 60 11.10 -8.62 15.91
CA GLY A 60 11.94 -7.45 16.20
C GLY A 60 13.38 -7.77 16.61
N GLY A 61 13.88 -8.95 16.25
CA GLY A 61 15.30 -9.27 16.38
C GLY A 61 16.14 -8.43 15.40
N VAL A 62 17.37 -8.12 15.78
CA VAL A 62 18.30 -7.36 14.92
C VAL A 62 19.36 -8.23 14.25
N LEU A 63 19.29 -9.55 14.47
CA LEU A 63 20.23 -10.55 13.94
C LEU A 63 19.49 -11.85 13.57
N GLY A 64 20.03 -12.58 12.61
CA GLY A 64 19.55 -13.89 12.19
C GLY A 64 18.80 -13.86 10.85
N PRO A 65 17.91 -14.83 10.58
CA PRO A 65 17.17 -14.88 9.32
C PRO A 65 16.22 -13.68 9.17
N THR A 66 15.93 -13.30 7.93
CA THR A 66 15.13 -12.11 7.58
C THR A 66 13.80 -12.04 8.33
N PHE A 67 13.10 -13.17 8.52
CA PHE A 67 11.82 -13.17 9.23
C PHE A 67 11.93 -12.70 10.69
N ARG A 68 13.06 -12.91 11.38
CA ARG A 68 13.24 -12.42 12.76
C ARG A 68 13.53 -10.93 12.82
N GLN A 69 13.92 -10.34 11.70
CA GLN A 69 14.25 -8.93 11.56
C GLN A 69 13.14 -8.16 10.85
N SER A 70 12.01 -8.80 10.58
CA SER A 70 11.01 -8.24 9.68
C SER A 70 10.41 -6.94 10.19
N PHE A 71 10.21 -6.80 11.50
CA PHE A 71 9.77 -5.54 12.10
C PHE A 71 10.83 -4.46 11.95
N SER A 72 12.11 -4.77 12.18
CA SER A 72 13.19 -3.79 12.07
C SER A 72 13.34 -3.28 10.63
N ILE A 73 13.29 -4.19 9.65
CA ILE A 73 13.31 -3.84 8.22
C ILE A 73 12.08 -2.98 7.87
N TRP A 74 10.88 -3.39 8.29
CA TRP A 74 9.67 -2.60 8.08
C TRP A 74 9.77 -1.20 8.69
N ALA A 75 10.19 -1.11 9.95
CA ALA A 75 10.21 0.15 10.70
C ALA A 75 11.23 1.17 10.17
N THR A 76 12.25 0.71 9.43
CA THR A 76 13.38 1.55 9.01
C THR A 76 13.44 1.79 7.50
N ASP A 77 13.11 0.77 6.70
CA ASP A 77 13.28 0.82 5.25
C ASP A 77 11.95 0.81 4.48
N ASP A 78 10.85 0.35 5.10
CA ASP A 78 9.56 0.19 4.40
C ASP A 78 8.74 1.49 4.42
N PRO A 79 8.35 2.03 3.25
CA PRO A 79 7.56 3.25 3.16
C PRO A 79 6.20 3.16 3.88
N HIS A 80 5.65 1.96 4.05
CA HIS A 80 4.39 1.74 4.76
C HIS A 80 4.48 2.18 6.24
N SER A 81 5.64 2.04 6.88
CA SER A 81 5.86 2.48 8.26
C SER A 81 5.84 4.02 8.43
N GLY A 82 5.97 4.75 7.33
CA GLY A 82 5.94 6.22 7.27
C GLY A 82 4.64 6.79 6.69
N ALA A 83 3.74 5.93 6.18
CA ALA A 83 2.63 6.33 5.32
C ALA A 83 1.69 7.36 5.98
N TYR A 84 1.44 7.25 7.28
CA TYR A 84 0.57 8.18 8.00
C TYR A 84 1.17 9.59 8.11
N TRP A 85 2.50 9.67 8.23
CA TRP A 85 3.19 10.95 8.44
C TRP A 85 3.16 11.86 7.22
N VAL A 86 3.00 11.28 6.02
CA VAL A 86 2.79 12.08 4.79
C VAL A 86 1.53 12.93 4.88
N LEU A 87 0.54 12.52 5.68
CA LEU A 87 -0.70 13.26 5.92
C LEU A 87 -0.49 14.55 6.71
N TYR A 88 0.69 14.81 7.27
CA TYR A 88 1.00 16.08 7.95
C TYR A 88 1.86 17.03 7.11
N GLY A 89 2.26 16.59 5.91
CA GLY A 89 3.08 17.35 4.98
C GLY A 89 2.35 18.52 4.30
N LYS A 90 3.15 19.39 3.65
CA LYS A 90 2.67 20.56 2.90
C LYS A 90 1.64 20.21 1.83
N ASP A 91 1.83 19.08 1.15
CA ASP A 91 1.00 18.64 0.04
C ASP A 91 -0.36 18.14 0.53
N SER A 92 -0.39 17.30 1.57
CA SER A 92 -1.64 16.84 2.22
C SER A 92 -2.47 18.01 2.74
N ARG A 93 -1.82 18.98 3.40
CA ARG A 93 -2.50 20.20 3.86
C ARG A 93 -3.07 21.03 2.70
N ARG A 94 -2.39 21.08 1.56
CA ARG A 94 -2.90 21.74 0.35
C ARG A 94 -4.09 20.98 -0.24
N MET A 95 -4.02 19.65 -0.29
CA MET A 95 -5.10 18.80 -0.77
C MET A 95 -6.37 19.03 0.05
N VAL A 96 -6.28 18.94 1.38
CA VAL A 96 -7.44 19.16 2.27
C VAL A 96 -8.01 20.57 2.14
N ARG A 97 -7.19 21.63 2.04
CA ARG A 97 -7.69 22.99 1.78
C ARG A 97 -8.45 23.14 0.46
N THR A 98 -8.11 22.31 -0.54
CA THR A 98 -8.77 22.32 -1.85
C THR A 98 -10.09 21.55 -1.78
N LEU A 99 -10.10 20.40 -1.11
CA LEU A 99 -11.26 19.51 -1.01
C LEU A 99 -12.30 20.00 0.00
N SER A 100 -11.83 20.57 1.11
CA SER A 100 -12.64 21.08 2.21
C SER A 100 -12.12 22.45 2.68
N PRO A 101 -12.48 23.55 1.98
CA PRO A 101 -12.06 24.90 2.35
C PRO A 101 -12.53 25.34 3.75
N ALA A 102 -13.56 24.69 4.31
CA ALA A 102 -14.05 24.93 5.66
C ALA A 102 -13.11 24.37 6.76
N THR A 103 -12.26 23.39 6.41
CA THR A 103 -11.26 22.82 7.30
C THR A 103 -10.13 23.81 7.53
N THR A 104 -10.28 24.63 8.58
CA THR A 104 -9.40 25.78 8.85
C THR A 104 -8.61 25.66 10.16
N THR A 105 -9.01 24.75 11.05
CA THR A 105 -8.31 24.50 12.31
C THR A 105 -7.58 23.15 12.29
N GLU A 106 -6.58 22.98 13.14
CA GLU A 106 -5.87 21.69 13.27
C GLU A 106 -6.80 20.54 13.70
N PRO A 107 -7.75 20.72 14.65
CA PRO A 107 -8.75 19.69 14.94
C PRO A 107 -9.60 19.29 13.74
N ASP A 108 -10.08 20.27 12.96
CA ASP A 108 -10.87 19.99 11.75
C ASP A 108 -10.04 19.23 10.71
N TYR A 109 -8.75 19.58 10.60
CA TYR A 109 -7.81 18.91 9.69
C TYR A 109 -7.62 17.45 10.08
N GLN A 110 -7.38 17.20 11.36
CA GLN A 110 -7.19 15.85 11.88
C GLN A 110 -8.44 15.00 11.64
N ALA A 111 -9.63 15.53 11.96
CA ALA A 111 -10.89 14.81 11.72
C ALA A 111 -11.08 14.47 10.22
N TYR A 112 -10.78 15.42 9.33
CA TYR A 112 -10.88 15.19 7.88
C TYR A 112 -9.92 14.09 7.41
N VAL A 113 -8.66 14.15 7.85
CA VAL A 113 -7.62 13.18 7.49
C VAL A 113 -7.96 11.79 8.02
N ASP A 114 -8.45 11.68 9.25
CA ASP A 114 -8.82 10.40 9.86
C ASP A 114 -9.99 9.74 9.13
N GLU A 115 -10.96 10.53 8.69
CA GLU A 115 -12.13 10.04 7.96
C GLU A 115 -11.82 9.68 6.49
N HIS A 116 -11.01 10.48 5.80
CA HIS A 116 -10.89 10.38 4.34
C HIS A 116 -9.55 9.82 3.84
N CYS A 117 -8.47 9.96 4.61
CA CYS A 117 -7.11 9.66 4.14
C CYS A 117 -6.47 8.50 4.89
N ALA A 118 -6.73 8.37 6.19
CA ALA A 118 -6.17 7.31 7.03
C ALA A 118 -6.57 5.91 6.54
N ILE A 119 -7.64 5.80 5.75
CA ILE A 119 -8.13 4.56 5.17
C ILE A 119 -7.08 3.75 4.39
N CYS A 120 -6.14 4.44 3.75
CA CYS A 120 -5.00 3.85 3.03
C CYS A 120 -3.64 4.12 3.70
N HIS A 121 -3.58 5.11 4.60
CA HIS A 121 -2.33 5.63 5.17
C HIS A 121 -2.09 5.20 6.63
N ALA A 122 -3.04 4.52 7.25
CA ALA A 122 -2.95 4.02 8.61
C ALA A 122 -3.39 2.56 8.71
N SER A 123 -3.08 1.94 9.84
CA SER A 123 -3.59 0.64 10.21
C SER A 123 -4.94 0.87 10.84
N LEU A 124 -5.94 0.19 10.31
CA LEU A 124 -7.29 0.29 10.81
C LEU A 124 -7.63 -0.99 11.57
N SER A 125 -8.38 -0.84 12.65
CA SER A 125 -9.10 -1.94 13.27
C SER A 125 -10.60 -1.66 13.17
N VAL A 126 -11.40 -2.72 13.06
CA VAL A 126 -12.86 -2.61 13.15
C VAL A 126 -13.22 -3.14 14.53
N PRO A 127 -13.60 -2.28 15.51
CA PRO A 127 -13.93 -2.75 16.85
C PRO A 127 -15.12 -3.71 16.82
N GLU A 128 -15.04 -4.78 17.61
CA GLU A 128 -16.11 -5.78 17.77
C GLU A 128 -17.42 -5.13 18.28
N SER A 129 -17.31 -4.06 19.09
CA SER A 129 -18.41 -3.17 19.44
C SER A 129 -18.65 -2.14 18.33
N ARG A 130 -19.43 -2.55 17.33
CA ARG A 130 -19.78 -1.81 16.11
C ARG A 130 -20.22 -0.37 16.39
N SER A 131 -19.36 0.59 16.07
CA SER A 131 -19.81 1.96 15.78
C SER A 131 -20.21 1.98 14.31
N LEU A 132 -21.51 1.94 14.04
CA LEU A 132 -22.04 2.03 12.68
C LEU A 132 -22.15 3.51 12.29
N ASP A 133 -21.86 3.85 11.03
CA ASP A 133 -22.24 5.15 10.49
C ASP A 133 -23.76 5.26 10.26
N VAL A 134 -24.19 6.41 9.75
CA VAL A 134 -25.59 6.72 9.42
C VAL A 134 -26.17 5.74 8.38
N ALA A 135 -25.31 5.08 7.58
CA ALA A 135 -25.68 4.07 6.61
C ALA A 135 -25.67 2.63 7.18
N GLY A 136 -25.30 2.44 8.45
CA GLY A 136 -25.25 1.13 9.08
C GLY A 136 -23.95 0.36 8.80
N THR A 137 -22.88 1.02 8.35
CA THR A 137 -21.58 0.41 8.06
C THR A 137 -20.59 0.58 9.22
N PRO A 138 -19.89 -0.48 9.66
CA PRO A 138 -18.87 -0.37 10.71
C PRO A 138 -17.78 0.63 10.33
N GLN A 139 -17.50 1.58 11.21
CA GLN A 139 -16.44 2.56 11.00
C GLN A 139 -15.10 2.02 11.51
N PRO A 140 -14.08 1.93 10.65
CA PRO A 140 -12.73 1.59 11.09
C PRO A 140 -12.19 2.70 12.01
N VAL A 141 -11.45 2.31 13.04
CA VAL A 141 -10.70 3.23 13.89
C VAL A 141 -9.20 3.09 13.59
N ILE A 142 -8.46 4.19 13.72
CA ILE A 142 -7.00 4.17 13.56
C ILE A 142 -6.41 3.37 14.72
N ALA A 143 -5.86 2.21 14.42
CA ALA A 143 -5.19 1.33 15.36
C ALA A 143 -3.72 1.70 15.56
N SER A 144 -3.06 2.21 14.50
CA SER A 144 -1.71 2.79 14.57
C SER A 144 -1.46 3.83 13.48
N PRO A 145 -0.64 4.86 13.76
CA PRO A 145 -0.24 5.89 12.80
C PRO A 145 0.86 5.39 11.83
N ASP A 146 0.59 4.27 11.16
CA ASP A 146 1.44 3.59 10.18
C ASP A 146 0.61 2.57 9.39
N VAL A 147 1.04 2.15 8.19
CA VAL A 147 0.53 0.91 7.57
C VAL A 147 1.37 -0.24 8.10
N GLY A 148 0.86 -0.87 9.16
CA GLY A 148 1.55 -1.83 10.00
C GLY A 148 1.32 -3.27 9.59
N CYS A 149 1.89 -4.18 10.39
CA CYS A 149 1.89 -5.63 10.14
C CYS A 149 0.49 -6.16 9.78
N GLY A 150 -0.53 -5.65 10.46
CA GLY A 150 -1.93 -6.01 10.27
C GLY A 150 -2.58 -5.70 8.96
N SER A 151 -2.18 -4.60 8.36
CA SER A 151 -2.70 -4.19 7.07
C SER A 151 -2.35 -5.23 5.99
N CYS A 152 -1.31 -6.03 6.24
CA CYS A 152 -0.90 -7.14 5.37
C CYS A 152 -1.27 -8.52 5.93
N HIS A 153 -1.09 -8.75 7.23
CA HIS A 153 -1.22 -10.06 7.87
C HIS A 153 -2.59 -10.31 8.52
N GLY A 154 -3.49 -9.32 8.55
CA GLY A 154 -4.79 -9.40 9.22
C GLY A 154 -4.73 -9.08 10.72
N ASP A 155 -5.90 -8.88 11.33
CA ASP A 155 -6.06 -8.58 12.77
C ASP A 155 -5.46 -9.69 13.65
N PRO A 156 -4.51 -9.41 14.57
CA PRO A 156 -3.76 -10.45 15.26
C PRO A 156 -4.56 -11.04 16.43
N THR A 157 -5.68 -10.42 16.84
CA THR A 157 -6.47 -10.79 18.01
C THR A 157 -6.84 -12.27 17.99
N ASN A 158 -7.09 -12.82 16.80
CA ASN A 158 -7.60 -14.18 16.64
C ASN A 158 -6.54 -15.23 16.31
N TRP A 159 -5.33 -14.85 15.89
CA TRP A 159 -4.30 -15.80 15.47
C TRP A 159 -2.97 -15.65 16.20
N LEU A 160 -2.74 -14.57 16.94
CA LEU A 160 -1.46 -14.31 17.62
C LEU A 160 -1.13 -15.37 18.68
N GLU A 161 -2.12 -15.82 19.46
CA GLU A 161 -1.89 -16.85 20.49
C GLU A 161 -1.45 -18.19 19.86
N ASP A 162 -2.01 -18.53 18.70
CA ASP A 162 -1.65 -19.75 18.01
C ASP A 162 -0.38 -19.59 17.17
N HIS A 163 -0.02 -18.38 16.74
CA HIS A 163 1.06 -18.09 15.81
C HIS A 163 2.41 -18.77 16.16
N PHE A 164 2.75 -18.84 17.45
CA PHE A 164 3.99 -19.45 17.92
C PHE A 164 3.88 -20.96 18.21
N LYS A 165 2.68 -21.55 18.12
CA LYS A 165 2.44 -22.97 18.32
C LYS A 165 2.79 -23.75 17.04
N PRO A 166 3.43 -24.94 17.14
CA PRO A 166 3.80 -25.75 15.97
C PRO A 166 2.63 -26.10 15.05
N THR A 167 1.40 -26.15 15.58
CA THR A 167 0.17 -26.53 14.86
C THR A 167 -0.48 -25.39 14.09
N ALA A 168 -0.01 -24.15 14.22
CA ALA A 168 -0.65 -23.00 13.59
C ALA A 168 -0.30 -22.80 12.12
N ARG A 169 0.86 -23.32 11.67
CA ARG A 169 1.36 -23.08 10.30
C ARG A 169 0.40 -23.48 9.19
N ASP A 170 -0.43 -24.51 9.42
CA ASP A 170 -1.35 -25.05 8.40
C ASP A 170 -2.82 -24.71 8.67
N LYS A 171 -3.17 -24.32 9.89
CA LYS A 171 -4.57 -24.18 10.32
C LYS A 171 -5.10 -22.75 10.30
N SER A 172 -4.24 -21.73 10.33
CA SER A 172 -4.67 -20.31 10.45
C SER A 172 -4.47 -19.47 9.19
N LYS A 173 -3.97 -20.07 8.11
CA LYS A 173 -3.66 -19.38 6.85
C LYS A 173 -4.90 -19.20 5.98
N ALA A 174 -5.31 -17.95 5.77
CA ALA A 174 -6.27 -17.61 4.74
C ALA A 174 -5.55 -17.39 3.40
N VAL A 175 -5.98 -18.11 2.35
CA VAL A 175 -5.60 -17.85 0.96
C VAL A 175 -6.73 -17.06 0.32
N LEU A 176 -6.42 -15.93 -0.30
CA LEU A 176 -7.42 -15.08 -0.95
C LEU A 176 -7.52 -15.49 -2.41
N ALA A 177 -8.53 -16.28 -2.77
CA ALA A 177 -8.78 -16.76 -4.13
C ALA A 177 -9.74 -15.87 -4.95
N ASP A 178 -10.45 -14.93 -4.31
CA ASP A 178 -11.28 -13.87 -4.91
C ASP A 178 -11.33 -12.62 -3.99
N THR A 179 -11.98 -11.54 -4.44
CA THR A 179 -12.15 -10.30 -3.65
C THR A 179 -13.08 -10.50 -2.45
N GLU A 180 -14.08 -11.37 -2.59
CA GLU A 180 -14.98 -11.75 -1.49
C GLU A 180 -14.20 -12.43 -0.35
N GLN A 181 -13.19 -13.23 -0.67
CA GLN A 181 -12.29 -13.85 0.29
C GLN A 181 -11.35 -12.85 0.96
N ARG A 182 -11.01 -11.73 0.30
CA ARG A 182 -10.30 -10.62 0.95
C ARG A 182 -11.17 -10.04 2.06
N GLU A 183 -12.43 -9.76 1.77
CA GLU A 183 -13.39 -9.35 2.79
C GLU A 183 -13.52 -10.44 3.88
N TRP A 184 -13.68 -11.71 3.51
CA TRP A 184 -13.73 -12.85 4.44
C TRP A 184 -12.50 -12.93 5.37
N ALA A 185 -11.29 -12.75 4.87
CA ALA A 185 -10.08 -12.84 5.68
C ALA A 185 -9.90 -11.67 6.65
N PHE A 186 -10.43 -10.49 6.32
CA PHE A 186 -10.49 -9.35 7.24
C PHE A 186 -11.66 -9.45 8.25
N THR A 187 -12.68 -10.27 7.96
CA THR A 187 -13.95 -10.36 8.72
C THR A 187 -14.08 -11.61 9.58
N ASN A 188 -13.30 -12.66 9.30
CA ASN A 188 -13.46 -13.95 9.95
C ASN A 188 -12.52 -14.10 11.14
N HIS A 189 -13.13 -14.25 12.32
CA HIS A 189 -12.47 -14.38 13.61
C HIS A 189 -11.90 -15.78 13.89
N ASP A 190 -12.19 -16.78 13.05
CA ASP A 190 -11.67 -18.14 13.24
C ASP A 190 -10.33 -18.39 12.50
N TYR A 191 -9.98 -17.54 11.51
CA TYR A 191 -8.85 -17.71 10.60
C TYR A 191 -8.33 -16.35 10.08
N GLY A 192 -7.58 -15.61 10.91
CA GLY A 192 -7.24 -14.21 10.60
C GLY A 192 -5.83 -13.95 10.05
N LEU A 193 -4.95 -14.97 9.92
CA LEU A 193 -3.60 -14.77 9.38
C LEU A 193 -3.64 -14.85 7.85
N ILE A 194 -3.46 -13.71 7.20
CA ILE A 194 -3.36 -13.63 5.74
C ILE A 194 -2.02 -14.24 5.30
N ALA A 195 -2.09 -15.25 4.43
CA ALA A 195 -0.94 -16.02 3.97
C ALA A 195 -0.13 -15.26 2.91
N MET A 196 0.69 -14.31 3.36
CA MET A 196 1.51 -13.49 2.46
C MET A 196 2.56 -14.29 1.67
N ASP A 197 2.83 -15.54 2.02
CA ASP A 197 3.67 -16.46 1.24
C ASP A 197 2.97 -16.99 -0.03
N ASP A 198 1.64 -16.90 -0.12
CA ASP A 198 0.91 -17.11 -1.36
C ASP A 198 0.91 -15.84 -2.22
N GLU A 199 1.35 -15.98 -3.47
CA GLU A 199 1.57 -14.85 -4.39
C GLU A 199 0.25 -14.15 -4.76
N LEU A 200 -0.82 -14.92 -4.98
CA LEU A 200 -2.13 -14.40 -5.33
C LEU A 200 -2.72 -13.59 -4.16
N THR A 201 -2.64 -14.15 -2.96
CA THR A 201 -3.01 -13.51 -1.70
C THR A 201 -2.28 -12.19 -1.51
N ARG A 202 -0.95 -12.19 -1.67
CA ARG A 202 -0.13 -10.99 -1.54
C ARG A 202 -0.55 -9.91 -2.55
N ALA A 203 -0.74 -10.26 -3.81
CA ALA A 203 -1.21 -9.31 -4.83
C ALA A 203 -2.57 -8.69 -4.47
N ARG A 204 -3.52 -9.51 -3.96
CA ARG A 204 -4.86 -9.05 -3.54
C ARG A 204 -4.85 -8.08 -2.36
N VAL A 205 -3.94 -8.27 -1.43
CA VAL A 205 -3.70 -7.33 -0.33
C VAL A 205 -3.19 -6.00 -0.90
N CYS A 206 -2.15 -6.02 -1.73
CA CYS A 206 -1.53 -4.81 -2.28
C CYS A 206 -2.53 -3.94 -3.05
N VAL A 207 -3.35 -4.54 -3.93
CA VAL A 207 -4.30 -3.77 -4.75
C VAL A 207 -5.39 -3.08 -3.92
N GLY A 208 -5.66 -3.52 -2.70
CA GLY A 208 -6.69 -2.91 -1.84
C GLY A 208 -6.47 -1.44 -1.54
N CYS A 209 -5.21 -1.00 -1.51
CA CYS A 209 -4.85 0.41 -1.40
C CYS A 209 -4.25 0.96 -2.70
N HIS A 210 -3.46 0.16 -3.43
CA HIS A 210 -2.72 0.63 -4.60
C HIS A 210 -3.52 0.64 -5.91
N VAL A 211 -4.74 0.10 -5.92
CA VAL A 211 -5.73 0.26 -7.00
C VAL A 211 -7.01 0.82 -6.38
N GLY A 212 -7.44 0.21 -5.29
CA GLY A 212 -8.59 0.58 -4.49
C GLY A 212 -9.40 -0.64 -4.05
N SER A 213 -10.47 -0.37 -3.33
CA SER A 213 -11.46 -1.34 -2.88
C SER A 213 -12.82 -0.67 -2.88
N ALA A 214 -13.83 -1.31 -3.46
CA ALA A 214 -15.23 -0.86 -3.34
C ALA A 214 -15.69 -0.81 -1.87
N GLY A 215 -14.99 -1.54 -0.99
CA GLY A 215 -15.37 -1.76 0.39
C GLY A 215 -16.37 -2.90 0.52
N GLY A 216 -16.66 -3.29 1.75
CA GLY A 216 -17.56 -4.37 2.12
C GLY A 216 -18.04 -4.20 3.55
N SER A 217 -18.67 -5.24 4.10
CA SER A 217 -19.23 -5.25 5.45
C SER A 217 -18.23 -4.93 6.56
N GLN A 218 -16.93 -5.24 6.38
CA GLN A 218 -15.87 -4.90 7.35
C GLN A 218 -14.56 -4.44 6.69
N THR A 219 -14.55 -4.22 5.36
CA THR A 219 -13.44 -3.52 4.71
C THR A 219 -13.93 -2.16 4.24
N PRO A 220 -13.21 -1.08 4.55
CA PRO A 220 -13.63 0.23 4.12
C PRO A 220 -13.46 0.40 2.61
N ARG A 221 -14.29 1.26 2.02
CA ARG A 221 -14.08 1.74 0.66
C ARG A 221 -12.77 2.52 0.60
N ARG A 222 -11.96 2.23 -0.40
CA ARG A 222 -10.68 2.89 -0.68
C ARG A 222 -10.66 3.27 -2.14
N GLU A 223 -10.71 4.56 -2.43
CA GLU A 223 -10.74 5.04 -3.80
C GLU A 223 -10.03 6.38 -3.90
N VAL A 224 -9.21 6.54 -4.93
CA VAL A 224 -8.65 7.83 -5.32
C VAL A 224 -9.45 8.33 -6.52
N ASN A 225 -10.48 9.11 -6.22
CA ASN A 225 -11.39 9.67 -7.22
C ASN A 225 -10.78 10.90 -7.93
N HIS A 226 -11.52 11.44 -8.89
CA HIS A 226 -11.07 12.59 -9.68
C HIS A 226 -10.83 13.84 -8.84
N ASP A 227 -11.60 14.06 -7.77
CA ASP A 227 -11.44 15.23 -6.90
C ASP A 227 -10.14 15.15 -6.09
N LEU A 228 -9.81 13.96 -5.56
CA LEU A 228 -8.52 13.71 -4.90
C LEU A 228 -7.35 13.98 -5.86
N ILE A 229 -7.43 13.48 -7.09
CA ILE A 229 -6.39 13.71 -8.11
C ILE A 229 -6.29 15.19 -8.46
N ALA A 230 -7.42 15.88 -8.64
CA ALA A 230 -7.46 17.31 -8.93
C ALA A 230 -6.90 18.16 -7.78
N ALA A 231 -7.10 17.72 -6.53
CA ALA A 231 -6.52 18.35 -5.34
C ALA A 231 -5.00 18.14 -5.23
N GLY A 232 -4.46 17.14 -5.93
CA GLY A 232 -3.02 16.86 -6.02
C GLY A 232 -2.59 15.47 -5.57
N HIS A 233 -3.53 14.57 -5.27
CA HIS A 233 -3.20 13.20 -4.91
C HIS A 233 -2.59 12.47 -6.11
N PRO A 234 -1.46 11.74 -5.96
CA PRO A 234 -0.91 10.92 -7.03
C PRO A 234 -1.94 9.92 -7.55
N ARG A 235 -1.92 9.63 -8.86
CA ARG A 235 -2.71 8.52 -9.39
C ARG A 235 -2.18 7.21 -8.80
N LEU A 236 -3.08 6.30 -8.49
CA LEU A 236 -2.76 4.95 -8.06
C LEU A 236 -2.24 4.14 -9.26
N ALA A 237 -0.95 4.26 -9.54
CA ALA A 237 -0.27 3.50 -10.59
C ALA A 237 0.39 2.26 -9.97
N PHE A 238 -0.26 1.10 -10.12
CA PHE A 238 0.20 -0.15 -9.53
C PHE A 238 0.62 -1.16 -10.59
N GLU A 239 1.82 -1.71 -10.40
CA GLU A 239 2.30 -2.88 -11.12
C GLU A 239 3.01 -3.77 -10.10
N TYR A 240 2.47 -4.96 -9.89
CA TYR A 240 2.81 -5.80 -8.74
C TYR A 240 4.29 -6.16 -8.69
N THR A 241 4.91 -6.54 -9.81
CA THR A 241 6.32 -6.98 -9.79
C THR A 241 7.28 -5.85 -9.50
N SER A 242 7.01 -4.65 -10.02
CA SER A 242 7.77 -3.45 -9.77
C SER A 242 7.65 -3.00 -8.32
N HIS A 243 6.44 -3.08 -7.74
CA HIS A 243 6.23 -2.75 -6.34
C HIS A 243 6.92 -3.76 -5.42
N LEU A 244 6.82 -5.06 -5.73
CA LEU A 244 7.49 -6.11 -4.96
C LEU A 244 9.02 -6.00 -5.03
N ALA A 245 9.57 -5.58 -6.18
CA ALA A 245 11.01 -5.36 -6.34
C ALA A 245 11.52 -4.14 -5.56
N ASN A 246 10.69 -3.12 -5.36
CA ASN A 246 11.03 -1.90 -4.61
C ASN A 246 10.75 -2.01 -3.10
N LEU A 247 9.96 -2.99 -2.67
CA LEU A 247 9.67 -3.23 -1.26
C LEU A 247 10.90 -3.86 -0.58
N PRO A 248 11.40 -3.33 0.55
CA PRO A 248 12.43 -4.01 1.32
C PRO A 248 11.91 -5.37 1.79
N ARG A 249 12.62 -6.41 1.37
CA ARG A 249 12.25 -7.79 1.67
C ARG A 249 12.42 -8.04 3.17
N HIS A 250 11.31 -8.25 3.84
CA HIS A 250 11.25 -8.61 5.26
C HIS A 250 10.72 -10.05 5.47
N TRP A 251 10.75 -10.87 4.41
CA TRP A 251 10.46 -12.30 4.41
C TRP A 251 11.64 -13.10 3.84
N SER A 252 11.59 -14.42 3.99
CA SER A 252 12.56 -15.32 3.38
C SER A 252 12.05 -15.79 2.02
N GLU A 253 12.90 -15.72 0.99
CA GLU A 253 12.64 -16.35 -0.32
C GLU A 253 13.29 -17.74 -0.37
N PRO A 254 12.74 -18.68 -1.16
CA PRO A 254 13.45 -19.90 -1.49
C PRO A 254 14.70 -19.57 -2.33
N GLU A 255 15.71 -20.43 -2.23
CA GLU A 255 16.98 -20.27 -2.93
C GLU A 255 16.81 -20.26 -4.47
N VAL A 256 15.76 -20.91 -4.96
CA VAL A 256 15.39 -20.94 -6.38
C VAL A 256 13.91 -20.61 -6.53
N VAL A 257 13.62 -19.56 -7.29
CA VAL A 257 12.26 -19.20 -7.72
C VAL A 257 12.12 -19.62 -9.18
N ALA A 258 11.22 -20.56 -9.46
CA ALA A 258 11.08 -21.17 -10.80
C ALA A 258 10.60 -20.20 -11.88
N ASP A 259 9.77 -19.21 -11.52
CA ASP A 259 9.31 -18.15 -12.41
C ASP A 259 9.18 -16.84 -11.62
N PRO A 260 10.29 -16.09 -11.46
CA PRO A 260 10.33 -14.91 -10.60
C PRO A 260 9.66 -13.67 -11.20
N VAL A 261 9.24 -13.73 -12.47
CA VAL A 261 8.77 -12.54 -13.20
C VAL A 261 7.44 -12.78 -13.90
N ALA A 262 7.32 -13.80 -14.76
CA ALA A 262 6.16 -13.93 -15.64
C ALA A 262 4.88 -14.28 -14.86
N LYS A 263 4.95 -15.26 -13.96
CA LYS A 263 3.84 -15.63 -13.08
C LYS A 263 3.41 -14.47 -12.16
N PRO A 264 4.30 -13.84 -11.36
CA PRO A 264 3.94 -12.68 -10.55
C PRO A 264 3.34 -11.55 -11.38
N TRP A 265 3.92 -11.22 -12.54
CA TRP A 265 3.40 -10.18 -13.42
C TRP A 265 1.99 -10.48 -13.89
N ALA A 266 1.72 -11.71 -14.36
CA ALA A 266 0.39 -12.11 -14.82
C ALA A 266 -0.65 -12.06 -13.70
N ILE A 267 -0.29 -12.51 -12.48
CA ILE A 267 -1.14 -12.39 -11.29
C ILE A 267 -1.44 -10.92 -11.00
N GLY A 268 -0.43 -10.06 -11.04
CA GLY A 268 -0.56 -8.63 -10.83
C GLY A 268 -1.53 -7.96 -11.81
N GLN A 269 -1.40 -8.27 -13.10
CA GLN A 269 -2.31 -7.75 -14.13
C GLN A 269 -3.75 -8.17 -13.89
N LEU A 270 -3.97 -9.47 -13.59
CA LEU A 270 -5.31 -10.00 -13.35
C LEU A 270 -5.96 -9.35 -12.12
N VAL A 271 -5.26 -9.33 -10.99
CA VAL A 271 -5.78 -8.84 -9.72
C VAL A 271 -5.98 -7.32 -9.74
N ALA A 272 -5.11 -6.57 -10.41
CA ALA A 272 -5.31 -5.13 -10.59
C ALA A 272 -6.50 -4.81 -11.49
N ALA A 273 -6.71 -5.59 -12.57
CA ALA A 273 -7.88 -5.42 -13.43
C ALA A 273 -9.19 -5.78 -12.70
N ASP A 274 -9.19 -6.87 -11.94
CA ASP A 274 -10.31 -7.30 -11.10
C ASP A 274 -10.72 -6.19 -10.11
N ALA A 275 -9.75 -5.71 -9.31
CA ALA A 275 -10.00 -4.62 -8.36
C ALA A 275 -10.47 -3.31 -9.03
N ALA A 276 -9.98 -3.00 -10.23
CA ALA A 276 -10.39 -1.81 -10.96
C ALA A 276 -11.81 -1.90 -11.53
N LEU A 277 -12.32 -3.11 -11.81
CA LEU A 277 -13.68 -3.32 -12.30
C LEU A 277 -14.75 -3.22 -11.20
N GLU A 278 -14.34 -3.33 -9.94
CA GLU A 278 -15.22 -3.25 -8.77
C GLU A 278 -15.48 -1.81 -8.28
N LEU A 279 -14.65 -0.84 -8.68
CA LEU A 279 -14.72 0.57 -8.29
C LEU A 279 -15.74 1.36 -9.13
#